data_AF-A0A7W1LDU6-F1
#
_entry.id   AF-A0A7W1LDU6-F1
#
_cell.length_a   1.000
_cell.length_b   1.000
_cell.length_c   1.000
_cell.angle_alpha   90.00
_cell.angle_beta   90.00
_cell.angle_gamma   90.00
#
_symmetry.space_group_name_H-M   'P 1'
#
loop_
_entity.id
_entity.type
_entity.pdbx_description
1 polymer ?
#
loop_
_entity_poly.entity_id
_entity_poly.type
_entity_poly.pdbx_seq_one_letter_code
_entity_poly.pdbx_strand_id
1 'polypeptide(L)'
;MSKFLIFLLGAVLGVVIGGALIFFFYGGAPRAAQLPGNPIQPPDPNGLPAGTASVVLNQQFFDTILATIFRDMNAPAFPLNLTGQNNFNAVAKP
;
A
#
# COMPACT_ATOMS: atom_id res chain seq x y z
N MET A 1 60.30 31.94 19.84
CA MET A 1 59.20 30.99 20.16
C MET A 1 59.73 29.57 20.04
N SER A 2 59.48 28.71 21.03
CA SER A 2 59.89 27.30 20.92
C SER A 2 59.07 26.62 19.83
N LYS A 3 59.73 25.81 18.99
CA LYS A 3 59.06 25.06 17.90
C LYS A 3 57.93 24.18 18.44
N PHE A 4 58.08 23.71 19.67
CA PHE A 4 57.07 22.97 20.41
C PHE A 4 55.79 23.79 20.70
N LEU A 5 55.93 25.06 21.10
CA LEU A 5 54.79 25.93 21.38
C LEU A 5 53.99 26.26 20.11
N ILE A 6 54.67 26.41 18.98
CA ILE A 6 54.02 26.61 17.66
C ILE A 6 53.25 25.35 17.26
N PHE A 7 53.82 24.17 17.45
CA PHE A 7 53.15 22.90 17.20
C PHE A 7 51.88 22.74 18.05
N LEU A 8 51.98 23.04 19.35
CA LEU A 8 50.85 22.93 20.26
C LEU A 8 49.71 23.88 19.88
N LEU A 9 50.05 25.14 19.53
CA LEU A 9 49.08 26.11 19.03
C LEU A 9 48.41 25.65 17.74
N GLY A 10 49.20 25.14 16.78
CA GLY A 10 48.68 24.61 15.52
C GLY A 10 47.73 23.43 15.71
N ALA A 11 48.06 22.52 16.63
CA ALA A 11 47.22 21.37 16.96
C ALA A 11 45.87 21.80 17.57
N VAL A 12 45.91 22.73 18.53
CA VAL A 12 44.68 23.27 19.15
C VAL A 12 43.82 23.99 18.10
N LEU A 13 44.43 24.81 17.24
CA LEU A 13 43.72 25.52 16.18
C LEU A 13 43.07 24.53 15.20
N GLY A 14 43.79 23.48 14.81
CA GLY A 14 43.29 22.43 13.92
C GLY A 14 42.08 21.69 14.51
N VAL A 15 42.12 21.36 15.81
CA VAL A 15 40.99 20.70 16.49
C VAL A 15 39.76 21.62 16.55
N VAL A 16 39.95 22.91 16.86
CA VAL A 16 38.85 23.88 16.94
C VAL A 16 38.20 24.07 15.57
N ILE A 17 39.00 24.26 14.52
CA ILE A 17 38.50 24.44 13.15
C ILE A 17 37.83 23.15 12.65
N GLY A 18 38.47 22.00 12.86
CA GLY A 18 37.91 20.70 12.48
C GLY A 18 36.58 20.41 13.19
N GLY A 19 36.51 20.65 14.50
CA GLY A 19 35.28 20.50 15.28
C GLY A 19 34.16 21.43 14.82
N ALA A 20 34.48 22.69 14.52
CA ALA A 20 33.50 23.65 14.00
C ALA A 20 32.96 23.23 12.62
N LEU A 21 33.82 22.75 11.73
CA LEU A 21 33.41 22.26 10.42
C LEU A 21 32.53 21.01 10.54
N ILE A 22 32.90 20.04 11.39
CA ILE A 22 32.09 18.84 11.62
C ILE A 22 30.71 19.23 12.19
N PHE A 23 30.69 20.13 13.19
CA PHE A 23 29.42 20.62 13.74
C PHE A 23 28.56 21.30 12.67
N PHE A 24 29.15 22.16 11.84
CA PHE A 24 28.44 22.87 10.78
C PHE A 24 27.86 21.93 9.73
N PHE A 25 28.66 20.97 9.23
CA PHE A 25 28.23 20.07 8.15
C PHE A 25 27.37 18.89 8.62
N TYR A 26 27.62 18.35 9.82
CA TYR A 26 26.95 17.13 10.31
C TYR A 26 25.99 17.38 11.48
N GLY A 27 26.28 18.34 12.35
CA GLY A 27 25.43 18.66 13.52
C GLY A 27 24.36 19.73 13.27
N GLY A 28 24.55 20.53 12.21
CA GLY A 28 23.83 21.79 12.00
C GLY A 28 22.69 21.77 10.98
N ALA A 29 22.29 20.61 10.45
CA ALA A 29 21.06 20.56 9.66
C ALA A 29 19.89 20.91 10.58
N PRO A 30 19.16 22.03 10.38
CA PRO A 30 17.96 22.31 11.14
C PRO A 30 17.01 21.15 10.84
N ARG A 31 16.80 20.29 11.86
CA ARG A 31 15.88 19.16 11.75
C ARG A 31 14.56 19.73 11.29
N ALA A 32 14.17 19.32 10.08
CA ALA A 32 12.89 19.55 9.43
C ALA A 32 12.15 20.73 10.06
N ALA A 33 12.35 21.94 9.51
CA ALA A 33 11.48 23.07 9.79
C ALA A 33 10.06 22.52 9.89
N GLN A 34 9.42 22.65 11.05
CA GLN A 34 8.09 22.11 11.29
C GLN A 34 7.23 22.55 10.11
N LEU A 35 6.93 21.62 9.20
CA LEU A 35 6.21 21.98 7.99
C LEU A 35 4.87 22.55 8.49
N PRO A 36 4.49 23.77 8.07
CA PRO A 36 3.23 24.34 8.49
C PRO A 36 2.11 23.41 8.00
N GLY A 37 1.42 22.76 8.93
CA GLY A 37 0.39 21.80 8.64
C GLY A 37 0.02 20.98 9.87
N ASN A 38 -1.28 20.72 10.05
CA ASN A 38 -1.73 19.74 11.02
C ASN A 38 -1.62 18.35 10.36
N PRO A 39 -1.05 17.33 11.02
CA PRO A 39 -1.13 15.96 10.53
C PRO A 39 -2.58 15.57 10.20
N ILE A 40 -2.78 14.89 9.08
CA ILE A 40 -4.10 14.39 8.70
C ILE A 40 -4.51 13.36 9.77
N GLN A 41 -5.54 13.69 10.56
CA GLN A 41 -6.08 12.78 11.56
C GLN A 41 -7.12 11.85 10.93
N PRO A 42 -7.22 10.60 11.39
CA PRO A 42 -8.32 9.73 11.00
C PRO A 42 -9.65 10.39 11.41
N PRO A 43 -10.71 10.25 10.59
CA PRO A 43 -12.05 10.72 10.95
C PRO A 43 -12.50 10.14 12.29
N ASP A 44 -13.18 10.94 13.11
CA ASP A 44 -13.73 10.49 14.39
C ASP A 44 -14.75 9.36 14.14
N PRO A 45 -14.51 8.13 14.66
CA PRO A 45 -15.45 7.03 14.50
C PRO A 45 -16.79 7.28 15.19
N ASN A 46 -16.85 8.22 16.15
CA ASN A 46 -18.07 8.62 16.85
C ASN A 46 -18.61 9.99 16.39
N GLY A 47 -17.97 10.61 15.39
CA GLY A 47 -18.40 11.87 14.80
C GLY A 47 -19.68 11.71 13.98
N LEU A 48 -20.46 12.79 13.87
CA LEU A 48 -21.58 12.90 12.94
C LEU A 48 -21.14 13.71 11.71
N PRO A 49 -21.11 13.14 10.49
CA PRO A 49 -21.39 11.75 10.11
C PRO A 49 -20.23 10.81 10.45
N ALA A 50 -20.55 9.53 10.66
CA ALA A 50 -19.55 8.50 11.01
C ALA A 50 -18.38 8.52 10.03
N GLY A 51 -17.16 8.38 10.55
CA GLY A 51 -15.90 8.32 9.78
C GLY A 51 -15.77 7.17 8.77
N THR A 52 -16.86 6.50 8.45
CA THR A 52 -16.97 5.45 7.46
C THR A 52 -17.53 6.05 6.18
N ALA A 53 -16.74 6.04 5.10
CA ALA A 53 -17.25 6.38 3.78
C ALA A 53 -18.40 5.42 3.43
N SER A 54 -19.63 5.92 3.38
CA SER A 54 -20.77 5.15 2.89
C SER A 54 -20.77 5.24 1.36
N VAL A 55 -20.40 4.13 0.70
CA VAL A 55 -20.54 4.01 -0.75
C VAL A 55 -21.98 3.59 -1.04
N VAL A 56 -22.83 4.55 -1.41
CA VAL A 56 -24.19 4.26 -1.87
C VAL A 56 -24.11 3.85 -3.34
N LEU A 57 -24.12 2.56 -3.60
CA LEU A 57 -24.17 2.02 -4.95
C LEU A 57 -25.60 2.15 -5.50
N ASN A 58 -25.72 2.69 -6.70
CA ASN A 58 -26.97 2.75 -7.43
C ASN A 58 -27.40 1.33 -7.87
N GLN A 59 -28.69 1.00 -7.77
CA GLN A 59 -29.21 -0.35 -8.07
C GLN A 59 -28.93 -0.75 -9.53
N GLN A 60 -29.13 0.17 -10.47
CA GLN A 60 -28.90 -0.08 -11.90
C GLN A 60 -27.43 -0.40 -12.21
N PHE A 61 -26.48 0.17 -11.45
CA PHE A 61 -25.07 -0.17 -11.56
C PHE A 61 -24.79 -1.61 -11.13
N PHE A 62 -25.38 -2.05 -10.01
CA PHE A 62 -25.24 -3.42 -9.52
C PHE A 62 -25.83 -4.42 -10.51
N ASP A 63 -27.02 -4.13 -11.05
CA ASP A 63 -27.67 -4.96 -12.08
C ASP A 63 -26.82 -5.09 -13.34
N THR A 64 -26.20 -3.98 -13.78
CA THR A 64 -25.34 -3.96 -14.97
C THR A 64 -24.09 -4.82 -14.79
N ILE A 65 -23.46 -4.77 -13.61
CA ILE A 65 -22.30 -5.61 -13.29
C ILE A 65 -22.70 -7.08 -13.29
N LEU A 66 -23.79 -7.43 -12.61
CA LEU A 66 -24.26 -8.82 -12.55
C LEU A 66 -24.60 -9.35 -13.95
N ALA A 67 -25.31 -8.57 -14.76
CA ALA A 67 -25.61 -8.93 -16.13
C ALA A 67 -24.35 -9.16 -16.97
N THR A 68 -23.31 -8.34 -16.77
CA THR A 68 -22.04 -8.50 -17.48
C THR A 68 -21.30 -9.77 -17.05
N ILE A 69 -21.20 -10.03 -15.74
CA ILE A 69 -20.56 -11.25 -15.21
C ILE A 69 -21.26 -12.50 -15.75
N PHE A 70 -22.58 -12.56 -15.68
CA PHE A 70 -23.34 -13.72 -16.15
C PHE A 70 -23.42 -13.83 -17.67
N ARG A 71 -23.22 -12.73 -18.41
CA ARG A 71 -23.06 -12.79 -19.86
C ARG A 71 -21.70 -13.40 -20.24
N ASP A 72 -20.65 -12.99 -19.54
CA ASP A 72 -19.28 -13.39 -19.88
C ASP A 72 -18.94 -14.80 -19.32
N MET A 73 -19.64 -15.23 -18.26
CA MET A 73 -19.70 -16.63 -17.84
C MET A 73 -20.67 -17.39 -18.74
N ASN A 74 -20.15 -18.02 -19.80
CA ASN A 74 -20.93 -18.92 -20.65
C ASN A 74 -21.79 -19.88 -19.81
N ALA A 75 -22.99 -20.23 -20.29
CA ALA A 75 -23.92 -21.07 -19.54
C ALA A 75 -23.22 -22.37 -19.10
N PRO A 76 -23.41 -22.82 -17.84
CA PRO A 76 -22.78 -24.04 -17.36
C PRO A 76 -23.24 -25.22 -18.21
N ALA A 77 -22.35 -25.72 -19.06
CA ALA A 77 -22.59 -26.89 -19.89
C ALA A 77 -22.27 -28.13 -19.06
N PHE A 78 -23.31 -28.79 -18.56
CA PHE A 78 -23.18 -30.11 -17.97
C PHE A 78 -23.08 -31.14 -19.09
N PRO A 79 -21.96 -31.84 -19.29
CA PRO A 79 -21.88 -32.90 -20.29
C PRO A 79 -22.85 -34.02 -19.89
N LEU A 80 -23.95 -34.17 -20.64
CA LEU A 80 -24.95 -35.22 -20.43
C LEU A 80 -24.44 -36.63 -20.84
N ASN A 81 -23.19 -36.75 -21.28
CA ASN A 81 -22.62 -38.02 -21.73
C ASN A 81 -21.73 -38.62 -20.64
N LEU A 82 -22.35 -39.03 -19.54
CA LEU A 82 -21.87 -40.15 -18.73
C LEU A 82 -22.49 -41.40 -19.34
N THR A 83 -21.89 -41.88 -20.42
CA THR A 83 -22.34 -43.03 -21.20
C THR A 83 -22.25 -44.30 -20.35
N GLY A 84 -23.33 -44.61 -19.61
CA GLY A 84 -23.64 -45.95 -19.12
C GLY A 84 -24.17 -46.79 -20.28
N GLN A 85 -23.27 -47.12 -21.22
CA GLN A 85 -23.53 -47.99 -22.35
C GLN A 85 -23.69 -49.44 -21.87
N ASN A 86 -24.86 -49.81 -21.34
CA ASN A 86 -25.20 -51.20 -21.05
C ASN A 86 -26.40 -51.63 -21.90
N ASN A 87 -26.09 -52.45 -22.91
CA ASN A 87 -27.00 -53.06 -23.87
C ASN A 87 -28.13 -53.82 -23.18
N PHE A 88 -29.37 -53.34 -23.29
CA PHE A 88 -30.57 -54.14 -23.00
C PHE A 88 -31.29 -54.47 -24.30
N ASN A 89 -30.72 -55.43 -25.05
CA ASN A 89 -31.48 -56.18 -26.05
C ASN A 89 -32.40 -57.16 -25.32
N ALA A 90 -33.60 -56.71 -24.98
CA ALA A 90 -34.71 -57.56 -24.60
C ALA A 90 -35.97 -57.06 -25.29
N VAL A 91 -36.15 -57.46 -26.55
CA VAL A 91 -37.47 -57.45 -27.18
C VAL A 91 -37.71 -58.82 -27.80
N ALA A 92 -38.61 -59.54 -27.14
CA ALA A 92 -39.17 -60.81 -27.56
C ALA A 92 -39.91 -60.67 -28.91
N LYS A 93 -39.78 -61.70 -29.73
CA LYS A 93 -40.57 -61.91 -30.95
C LYS A 93 -41.96 -62.49 -30.55
N PRO A 94 -43.05 -62.15 -31.25
CA PRO A 94 -44.40 -62.66 -30.97
C PRO A 94 -44.51 -64.18 -31.04
#